data_AF-A0AAJ3DNT9-F1
#
_entry.id   AF-A0AAJ3DNT9-F1
#
_cell.length_a   1.000
_cell.length_b   1.000
_cell.length_c   1.000
_cell.angle_alpha   90.00
_cell.angle_beta   90.00
_cell.angle_gamma   90.00
#
_symmetry.space_group_name_H-M   'P 1'
#
loop_
_entity.id
_entity.type
_entity.pdbx_description
1 polymer ?
#
loop_
_entity_poly.entity_id
_entity_poly.type
_entity_poly.pdbx_seq_one_letter_code
_entity_poly.pdbx_strand_id
1 'polypeptide(L)'
;MAVLLTILAGATGWLRYRFDGQRGWLHDHPDLLEAGARVLLVLMSAALALWIFARLRERLGHDQPMPESSTPPDVAWLQGLQESATERLDAQDREAIALFIELIVDPARCRSRLTEVIDLDDRAVNQQVTISFSLPSTEDDGKALYVPVLQPMKGELVDNFHLRSAAGDSLTTMSYEESLRLASAGLRLLLAQIFTGPGAASEPRNLDETVRGAELALLHLIAVRRPVSVDLTERRMAVILEKIKFPDDQSRERVRKYVGALSSSYPIIAVVPAAEAVSRRLLIKYQRTFIPSSFSRGWKGLLRLGLGLNPDQVAIPMELALTADSYHLRVNAPSNKYVLTQYLQCRHCRLLLTRHWRGRNQENGSDCRHEIDPALADGQVPFQLDHHFRVRRRRGQNFVHVYMRGYARQSPKMRGLQLLAGFKEVPPGARGKASITALATTLLVAVAGNLITGSHGAQAGGLPALMLALPAVAASWFGMSSDKEALVGGSLLARLSLIVSGVVSVLGVILYLTAPASPQAGSIARPLTFVGITDWRWIALCVISAVNLIYVSYRFSLKLAHYNDLIKRNDLGAGELAYQ
;
A
#
# COMPACT_ATOMS: atom_id res chain seq x y z
N MET A 1 26.74 -0.06 9.47
CA MET A 1 26.92 1.28 10.10
C MET A 1 27.89 1.24 11.29
N ALA A 2 27.75 0.29 12.23
CA ALA A 2 28.68 0.12 13.34
C ALA A 2 30.15 -0.01 12.88
N VAL A 3 30.44 -0.88 11.91
CA VAL A 3 31.79 -1.05 11.33
C VAL A 3 32.36 0.25 10.73
N LEU A 4 31.53 1.06 10.08
CA LEU A 4 31.94 2.35 9.52
C LEU A 4 32.28 3.36 10.62
N LEU A 5 31.53 3.36 11.72
CA LEU A 5 31.83 4.19 12.90
C LEU A 5 33.11 3.73 13.62
N THR A 6 33.37 2.43 13.71
CA THR A 6 34.63 1.90 14.26
C THR A 6 35.83 2.24 13.37
N ILE A 7 35.68 2.19 12.04
CA ILE A 7 36.72 2.62 11.10
C ILE A 7 36.97 4.13 11.22
N LEU A 8 35.93 4.94 11.37
CA LEU A 8 36.07 6.39 11.58
C LEU A 8 36.81 6.70 12.89
N ALA A 9 36.44 6.03 13.99
CA ALA A 9 37.08 6.20 15.29
C ALA A 9 38.56 5.73 15.25
N GLY A 10 38.84 4.58 14.63
CA GLY A 10 40.20 4.08 14.44
C GLY A 10 41.07 5.00 13.57
N ALA A 11 40.51 5.56 12.51
CA ALA A 11 41.21 6.50 11.62
C ALA A 11 41.57 7.81 12.34
N THR A 12 40.71 8.31 13.23
CA THR A 12 41.04 9.51 14.04
C THR A 12 42.17 9.27 15.05
N GLY A 13 42.25 8.09 15.65
CA GLY A 13 43.35 7.72 16.55
C GLY A 13 44.69 7.57 15.81
N TRP A 14 44.66 6.98 14.61
CA TRP A 14 45.86 6.78 13.78
C TRP A 14 46.41 8.09 13.20
N LEU A 15 45.53 9.02 12.77
CA LEU A 15 45.94 10.35 12.30
C LEU A 15 46.65 11.14 13.40
N ARG A 16 46.15 11.09 14.63
CA ARG A 16 46.76 11.77 15.78
C ARG A 16 48.18 11.25 16.07
N TYR A 17 48.35 9.93 16.10
CA TYR A 17 49.67 9.30 16.28
C TYR A 17 50.68 9.68 15.20
N ARG A 18 50.22 9.89 13.95
CA ARG A 18 51.09 10.23 12.82
C ARG A 18 51.50 11.70 12.79
N PHE A 19 50.63 12.61 13.26
CA PHE A 19 50.94 14.04 13.32
C PHE A 19 51.89 14.40 14.48
N ASP A 20 51.88 13.67 15.59
CA ASP A 20 52.80 13.89 16.72
C ASP A 20 54.27 13.53 16.39
N GLY A 21 54.54 12.82 15.28
CA GLY A 21 55.86 12.28 14.95
C GLY A 21 56.74 13.07 13.98
N GLN A 22 56.25 14.11 13.28
CA GLN A 22 57.02 14.81 12.23
C GLN A 22 57.28 16.29 12.55
N ARG A 23 58.55 16.62 12.83
CA ARG A 23 59.06 18.00 13.02
C ARG A 23 59.32 18.67 11.67
N GLY A 24 58.39 19.48 11.18
CA GLY A 24 58.51 20.33 9.99
C GLY A 24 57.40 21.38 9.96
N TRP A 25 57.28 22.19 8.90
CA TRP A 25 56.30 23.29 8.70
C TRP A 25 54.86 23.04 9.20
N LEU A 26 54.45 21.77 9.29
CA LEU A 26 53.24 21.31 9.98
C LEU A 26 53.15 21.67 11.48
N HIS A 27 54.25 22.02 12.14
CA HIS A 27 54.30 22.32 13.57
C HIS A 27 53.66 23.67 13.90
N ASP A 28 53.65 24.61 12.94
CA ASP A 28 53.11 25.94 13.17
C ASP A 28 51.57 25.98 13.03
N HIS A 29 50.97 25.06 12.25
CA HIS A 29 49.52 25.01 11.99
C HIS A 29 48.89 23.59 12.09
N PRO A 30 49.16 22.79 13.14
CA PRO A 30 48.65 21.42 13.26
C PRO A 30 47.11 21.35 13.26
N ASP A 31 46.46 22.38 13.80
CA ASP A 31 45.00 22.44 13.95
C ASP A 31 44.25 22.54 12.61
N LEU A 32 44.81 23.25 11.61
CA LEU A 32 44.16 23.43 10.30
C LEU A 32 44.23 22.17 9.44
N LEU A 33 45.36 21.49 9.45
CA LEU A 33 45.54 20.24 8.70
C LEU A 33 44.76 19.10 9.33
N GLU A 34 44.72 19.02 10.66
CA GLU A 34 43.89 18.06 11.36
C GLU A 34 42.39 18.32 11.10
N ALA A 35 41.95 19.58 11.15
CA ALA A 35 40.57 19.94 10.81
C ALA A 35 40.24 19.58 9.35
N GLY A 36 41.13 19.90 8.40
CA GLY A 36 40.99 19.55 6.98
C GLY A 36 40.88 18.04 6.75
N ALA A 37 41.74 17.24 7.40
CA ALA A 37 41.71 15.78 7.32
C ALA A 37 40.40 15.20 7.89
N ARG A 38 39.91 15.74 9.00
CA ARG A 38 38.63 15.33 9.61
C ARG A 38 37.44 15.65 8.71
N VAL A 39 37.39 16.85 8.11
CA VAL A 39 36.34 17.23 7.16
C VAL A 39 36.37 16.33 5.93
N LEU A 40 37.56 16.07 5.37
CA LEU A 40 37.73 15.17 4.23
C LEU A 40 37.22 13.75 4.54
N LEU A 41 37.56 13.20 5.71
CA LEU A 41 37.09 11.88 6.15
C LEU A 41 35.56 11.82 6.29
N VAL A 42 34.95 12.87 6.83
CA VAL A 42 33.48 12.97 6.92
C VAL A 42 32.85 13.03 5.53
N LEU A 43 33.39 13.84 4.62
CA LEU A 43 32.91 13.94 3.24
C LEU A 43 33.06 12.62 2.48
N MET A 44 34.21 11.95 2.60
CA MET A 44 34.45 10.63 2.00
C MET A 44 33.50 9.56 2.55
N SER A 45 33.22 9.60 3.85
CA SER A 45 32.28 8.68 4.50
C SER A 45 30.83 8.93 4.03
N ALA A 46 30.44 10.20 3.90
CA ALA A 46 29.14 10.59 3.36
C ALA A 46 29.00 10.17 1.88
N ALA A 47 30.04 10.39 1.07
CA ALA A 47 30.06 9.98 -0.34
C ALA A 47 29.97 8.45 -0.48
N LEU A 48 30.71 7.69 0.32
CA LEU A 48 30.64 6.22 0.34
C LEU A 48 29.25 5.73 0.76
N ALA A 49 28.65 6.33 1.79
CA ALA A 49 27.30 5.98 2.23
C ALA A 49 26.25 6.28 1.14
N LEU A 50 26.36 7.42 0.46
CA LEU A 50 25.51 7.78 -0.67
C LEU A 50 25.69 6.80 -1.85
N TRP A 51 26.92 6.38 -2.15
CA TRP A 51 27.21 5.41 -3.20
C TRP A 51 26.65 4.02 -2.88
N ILE A 52 26.86 3.52 -1.66
CA ILE A 52 26.27 2.23 -1.20
C ILE A 52 24.75 2.30 -1.28
N PHE A 53 24.13 3.40 -0.85
CA PHE A 53 22.69 3.60 -0.91
C PHE A 53 22.17 3.64 -2.35
N ALA A 54 22.86 4.35 -3.25
CA ALA A 54 22.52 4.39 -4.66
C ALA A 54 22.59 2.99 -5.31
N ARG A 55 23.63 2.22 -5.00
CA ARG A 55 23.80 0.85 -5.52
C ARG A 55 22.78 -0.13 -4.97
N LEU A 56 22.42 -0.03 -3.69
CA LEU A 56 21.34 -0.81 -3.09
C LEU A 56 19.99 -0.45 -3.74
N ARG A 57 19.73 0.83 -4.00
CA ARG A 57 18.53 1.29 -4.70
C ARG A 57 18.44 0.71 -6.11
N GLU A 58 19.53 0.69 -6.85
CA GLU A 58 19.57 0.15 -8.19
C GLU A 58 19.32 -1.37 -8.21
N ARG A 59 19.95 -2.11 -7.28
CA ARG A 59 19.73 -3.56 -7.11
C ARG A 59 18.29 -3.89 -6.73
N LEU A 60 17.72 -3.17 -5.75
CA LEU A 60 16.32 -3.35 -5.34
C LEU A 60 15.32 -2.95 -6.43
N GLY A 61 15.72 -2.12 -7.39
CA GLY A 61 14.89 -1.73 -8.52
C GLY A 61 14.96 -2.69 -9.71
N HIS A 62 15.97 -3.57 -9.78
CA HIS A 62 16.25 -4.45 -10.91
C HIS A 62 15.75 -5.89 -10.75
N ASP A 63 15.06 -6.22 -9.66
CA ASP A 63 14.29 -7.47 -9.57
C ASP A 63 13.04 -7.37 -10.46
N GLN A 64 13.24 -7.26 -11.78
CA GLN A 64 12.21 -7.65 -12.72
C GLN A 64 12.19 -9.19 -12.68
N PRO A 65 11.06 -9.81 -12.29
CA PRO A 65 10.97 -11.25 -12.32
C PRO A 65 11.32 -11.71 -13.74
N MET A 66 12.36 -12.54 -13.85
CA MET A 66 12.71 -13.19 -15.12
C MET A 66 11.42 -13.79 -15.66
N PRO A 67 11.00 -13.45 -16.90
CA PRO A 67 9.75 -13.95 -17.44
C PRO A 67 9.88 -15.47 -17.55
N GLU A 68 9.22 -16.16 -16.63
CA GLU A 68 9.14 -17.62 -16.66
C GLU A 68 8.48 -18.01 -17.98
N SER A 69 9.16 -18.82 -18.78
CA SER A 69 8.68 -19.22 -20.10
C SER A 69 7.52 -20.19 -19.94
N SER A 70 6.31 -19.68 -19.78
CA SER A 70 5.11 -20.51 -19.77
C SER A 70 4.88 -21.10 -21.15
N THR A 71 4.88 -22.42 -21.28
CA THR A 71 4.46 -23.10 -22.51
C THR A 71 3.02 -22.70 -22.82
N PRO A 72 2.71 -22.21 -24.04
CA PRO A 72 1.34 -21.93 -24.42
C PRO A 72 0.48 -23.21 -24.29
N PRO A 73 -0.82 -23.10 -23.96
CA PRO A 73 -1.68 -24.27 -23.89
C PRO A 73 -1.71 -24.95 -25.25
N ASP A 74 -1.53 -26.27 -25.25
CA ASP A 74 -1.55 -27.10 -26.46
C ASP A 74 -2.95 -27.11 -27.09
N VAL A 75 -3.01 -27.13 -28.42
CA VAL A 75 -4.25 -27.13 -29.20
C VAL A 75 -5.07 -28.38 -28.88
N ALA A 76 -4.43 -29.55 -28.75
CA ALA A 76 -5.13 -30.79 -28.41
C ALA A 76 -5.82 -30.71 -27.03
N TRP A 77 -5.16 -30.07 -26.06
CA TRP A 77 -5.74 -29.85 -24.74
C TRP A 77 -6.92 -28.86 -24.77
N LEU A 78 -6.83 -27.79 -25.59
CA LEU A 78 -7.94 -26.86 -25.78
C LEU A 78 -9.14 -27.53 -26.48
N GLN A 79 -8.90 -28.45 -27.41
CA GLN A 79 -9.96 -29.27 -28.03
C GLN A 79 -10.64 -30.16 -26.98
N GLY A 80 -9.88 -30.81 -26.10
CA GLY A 80 -10.44 -31.56 -24.98
C GLY A 80 -11.29 -30.71 -24.03
N LEU A 81 -10.93 -29.44 -23.80
CA LEU A 81 -11.76 -28.50 -23.03
C LEU A 81 -13.07 -28.12 -23.73
N GLN A 82 -13.06 -28.04 -25.06
CA GLN A 82 -14.26 -27.77 -25.87
C GLN A 82 -15.21 -28.98 -25.89
N GLU A 83 -14.67 -30.20 -25.96
CA GLU A 83 -15.43 -31.44 -25.85
C GLU A 83 -16.06 -31.57 -24.45
N SER A 84 -15.27 -31.39 -23.39
CA SER A 84 -15.75 -31.43 -22.00
C SER A 84 -16.81 -30.35 -21.71
N ALA A 85 -16.70 -29.17 -22.34
CA ALA A 85 -17.73 -28.14 -22.25
C ALA A 85 -19.07 -28.60 -22.85
N THR A 86 -19.05 -29.39 -23.92
CA THR A 86 -20.26 -29.92 -24.55
C THR A 86 -20.93 -30.98 -23.68
N GLU A 87 -20.14 -31.81 -23.01
CA GLU A 87 -20.65 -32.82 -22.07
C GLU A 87 -21.30 -32.21 -20.82
N ARG A 88 -20.75 -31.08 -20.33
CA ARG A 88 -21.23 -30.41 -19.13
C ARG A 88 -22.52 -29.60 -19.33
N LEU A 89 -22.92 -29.33 -20.57
CA LEU A 89 -24.18 -28.62 -20.88
C LEU A 89 -25.38 -29.58 -20.82
N ASP A 90 -25.51 -30.32 -19.73
CA ASP A 90 -26.74 -31.02 -19.42
C ASP A 90 -27.86 -30.01 -19.11
N ALA A 91 -29.11 -30.48 -19.12
CA ALA A 91 -30.25 -29.61 -18.89
C ALA A 91 -30.23 -28.98 -17.48
N GLN A 92 -29.64 -29.66 -16.48
CA GLN A 92 -29.67 -29.26 -15.07
C GLN A 92 -28.66 -28.14 -14.77
N ASP A 93 -27.48 -28.17 -15.38
CA ASP A 93 -26.42 -27.18 -15.15
C ASP A 93 -26.57 -25.94 -16.04
N ARG A 94 -27.41 -25.98 -17.09
CA ARG A 94 -27.55 -24.89 -18.06
C ARG A 94 -27.96 -23.57 -17.42
N GLU A 95 -28.90 -23.57 -16.48
CA GLU A 95 -29.32 -22.36 -15.76
C GLU A 95 -28.20 -21.82 -14.85
N ALA A 96 -27.52 -22.72 -14.13
CA ALA A 96 -26.41 -22.35 -13.25
C ALA A 96 -25.23 -21.75 -14.04
N ILE A 97 -24.93 -22.31 -15.22
CA ILE A 97 -23.91 -21.79 -16.14
C ILE A 97 -24.34 -20.44 -16.72
N ALA A 98 -25.62 -20.27 -17.09
CA ALA A 98 -26.14 -18.98 -17.54
C ALA A 98 -26.01 -17.89 -16.47
N LEU A 99 -26.32 -18.21 -15.21
CA LEU A 99 -26.13 -17.32 -14.08
C LEU A 99 -24.64 -17.00 -13.85
N PHE A 100 -23.77 -18.00 -13.98
CA PHE A 100 -22.32 -17.81 -13.91
C PHE A 100 -21.83 -16.81 -14.97
N ILE A 101 -22.29 -16.92 -16.23
CA ILE A 101 -21.96 -15.97 -17.30
C ILE A 101 -22.39 -14.56 -16.91
N GLU A 102 -23.62 -14.38 -16.40
CA GLU A 102 -24.11 -13.07 -15.95
C GLU A 102 -23.26 -12.49 -14.82
N LEU A 103 -22.86 -13.31 -13.84
CA LEU A 103 -22.00 -12.90 -12.73
C LEU A 103 -20.58 -12.49 -13.18
N ILE A 104 -20.09 -13.02 -14.31
CA ILE A 104 -18.81 -12.61 -14.92
C ILE A 104 -18.98 -11.34 -15.76
N VAL A 105 -19.99 -11.27 -16.62
CA VAL A 105 -20.20 -10.18 -17.59
C VAL A 105 -20.67 -8.89 -16.90
N ASP A 106 -21.65 -9.01 -16.01
CA ASP A 106 -22.24 -7.87 -15.30
C ASP A 106 -22.55 -8.21 -13.83
N PRO A 107 -21.51 -8.32 -12.98
CA PRO A 107 -21.68 -8.66 -11.57
C PRO A 107 -22.61 -7.69 -10.83
N ALA A 108 -22.74 -6.44 -11.30
CA ALA A 108 -23.54 -5.40 -10.66
C ALA A 108 -25.04 -5.77 -10.61
N ARG A 109 -25.54 -6.47 -11.64
CA ARG A 109 -26.95 -6.89 -11.70
C ARG A 109 -27.29 -7.89 -10.60
N CYS A 110 -26.34 -8.73 -10.23
CA CYS A 110 -26.54 -9.79 -9.24
C CYS A 110 -26.01 -9.40 -7.85
N ARG A 111 -25.07 -8.47 -7.72
CA ARG A 111 -24.47 -8.05 -6.43
C ARG A 111 -25.13 -6.79 -5.89
N SER A 112 -26.11 -6.98 -5.00
CA SER A 112 -26.85 -5.89 -4.37
C SER A 112 -26.00 -5.04 -3.41
N ARG A 113 -25.15 -5.69 -2.60
CA ARG A 113 -24.34 -5.02 -1.59
C ARG A 113 -23.01 -5.73 -1.38
N LEU A 114 -21.94 -4.94 -1.24
CA LEU A 114 -20.63 -5.43 -0.85
C LEU A 114 -20.12 -4.63 0.36
N THR A 115 -19.64 -5.33 1.37
CA THR A 115 -18.98 -4.74 2.54
C THR A 115 -17.57 -5.29 2.63
N GLU A 116 -16.59 -4.39 2.63
CA GLU A 116 -15.19 -4.69 2.72
C GLU A 116 -14.63 -4.08 4.00
N VAL A 117 -13.94 -4.90 4.77
CA VAL A 117 -13.22 -4.52 5.97
C VAL A 117 -11.76 -4.86 5.77
N ILE A 118 -10.90 -3.88 5.98
CA ILE A 118 -9.45 -3.99 5.87
C ILE A 118 -8.87 -3.70 7.24
N ASP A 119 -8.13 -4.64 7.80
CA ASP A 119 -7.42 -4.49 9.07
C ASP A 119 -5.91 -4.37 8.82
N LEU A 120 -5.30 -3.32 9.38
CA LEU A 120 -3.88 -2.96 9.20
C LEU A 120 -3.02 -3.29 10.44
N ASP A 121 -3.50 -4.20 11.30
CA ASP A 121 -2.93 -4.44 12.62
C ASP A 121 -1.55 -5.14 12.57
N ASP A 122 -1.30 -5.94 11.54
CA ASP A 122 -0.07 -6.70 11.34
C ASP A 122 0.74 -6.20 10.14
N ARG A 123 1.90 -6.84 9.88
CA ARG A 123 2.69 -6.64 8.64
C ARG A 123 1.95 -7.05 7.36
N ALA A 124 0.84 -7.75 7.49
CA ALA A 124 0.01 -8.19 6.39
C ALA A 124 -1.38 -7.58 6.54
N VAL A 125 -2.00 -7.22 5.42
CA VAL A 125 -3.36 -6.69 5.46
C VAL A 125 -4.34 -7.82 5.39
N ASN A 126 -5.19 -7.92 6.41
CA ASN A 126 -6.31 -8.83 6.40
C ASN A 126 -7.51 -8.14 5.75
N GLN A 127 -8.02 -8.71 4.66
CA GLN A 127 -9.19 -8.22 3.95
C GLN A 127 -10.33 -9.20 4.15
N GLN A 128 -11.43 -8.70 4.71
CA GLN A 128 -12.68 -9.42 4.87
C GLN A 128 -13.73 -8.79 3.98
N VAL A 129 -14.35 -9.58 3.11
CA VAL A 129 -15.37 -9.11 2.18
C VAL A 129 -16.62 -9.94 2.35
N THR A 130 -17.75 -9.25 2.52
CA THR A 130 -19.10 -9.83 2.51
C THR A 130 -19.83 -9.36 1.27
N ILE A 131 -20.25 -10.29 0.43
CA ILE A 131 -21.02 -10.03 -0.79
C ILE A 131 -22.45 -10.54 -0.58
N SER A 132 -23.42 -9.66 -0.81
CA SER A 132 -24.84 -10.01 -0.84
C SER A 132 -25.34 -10.01 -2.28
N PHE A 133 -25.73 -11.19 -2.75
CA PHE A 133 -26.29 -11.40 -4.06
C PHE A 133 -27.82 -11.34 -4.03
N SER A 134 -28.41 -10.90 -5.12
CA SER A 134 -29.83 -11.00 -5.45
C SER A 134 -29.93 -11.79 -6.75
N LEU A 135 -30.15 -13.09 -6.62
CA LEU A 135 -30.15 -14.03 -7.74
C LEU A 135 -31.60 -14.20 -8.25
N PRO A 136 -31.80 -14.41 -9.57
CA PRO A 136 -33.10 -14.82 -10.08
C PRO A 136 -33.50 -16.17 -9.46
N SER A 137 -34.78 -16.43 -9.25
CA SER A 137 -35.21 -17.79 -8.87
C SER A 137 -34.97 -18.72 -10.04
N THR A 138 -34.12 -19.71 -9.85
CA THR A 138 -34.11 -20.92 -10.65
C THR A 138 -35.27 -21.77 -10.14
N GLU A 139 -36.26 -22.04 -10.98
CA GLU A 139 -37.36 -22.97 -10.64
C GLU A 139 -36.86 -24.42 -10.63
N ASP A 140 -35.68 -24.66 -11.19
CA ASP A 140 -35.06 -25.97 -11.27
C ASP A 140 -34.49 -26.44 -9.92
N ASP A 141 -34.67 -27.74 -9.66
CA ASP A 141 -34.08 -28.51 -8.55
C ASP A 141 -32.57 -28.75 -8.77
N GLY A 142 -31.90 -27.76 -9.34
CA GLY A 142 -30.49 -27.80 -9.71
C GLY A 142 -29.61 -28.11 -8.51
N LYS A 143 -28.56 -28.90 -8.72
CA LYS A 143 -27.73 -29.41 -7.62
C LYS A 143 -26.89 -28.31 -6.96
N ALA A 144 -26.42 -27.33 -7.72
CA ALA A 144 -25.55 -26.27 -7.23
C ALA A 144 -25.55 -25.00 -8.11
N LEU A 145 -25.20 -23.87 -7.50
CA LEU A 145 -24.94 -22.60 -8.15
C LEU A 145 -23.42 -22.33 -8.20
N TYR A 146 -22.94 -21.81 -9.32
CA TYR A 146 -21.54 -21.46 -9.52
C TYR A 146 -21.33 -19.94 -9.40
N VAL A 147 -20.80 -19.50 -8.26
CA VAL A 147 -20.72 -18.07 -7.94
C VAL A 147 -19.27 -17.60 -7.96
N PRO A 148 -18.85 -16.72 -8.89
CA PRO A 148 -17.51 -16.14 -8.87
C PRO A 148 -17.42 -15.11 -7.75
N VAL A 149 -16.63 -15.42 -6.73
CA VAL A 149 -16.52 -14.61 -5.50
C VAL A 149 -15.41 -13.58 -5.63
N LEU A 150 -14.24 -14.01 -6.11
CA LEU A 150 -13.04 -13.19 -6.28
C LEU A 150 -12.49 -13.39 -7.69
N GLN A 151 -11.96 -12.34 -8.32
CA GLN A 151 -11.32 -12.39 -9.65
C GLN A 151 -9.89 -11.83 -9.55
N PRO A 152 -8.94 -12.53 -8.91
CA PRO A 152 -7.54 -12.12 -8.91
C PRO A 152 -7.01 -11.99 -10.34
N MET A 153 -6.09 -11.03 -10.56
CA MET A 153 -5.40 -10.95 -11.84
C MET A 153 -4.56 -12.22 -12.06
N LYS A 154 -4.41 -12.64 -13.32
CA LYS A 154 -3.55 -13.79 -13.62
C LYS A 154 -2.12 -13.54 -13.16
N GLY A 155 -1.57 -14.46 -12.37
CA GLY A 155 -0.27 -14.33 -11.70
C GLY A 155 -0.30 -13.64 -10.33
N GLU A 156 -1.45 -13.10 -9.90
CA GLU A 156 -1.64 -12.65 -8.52
C GLU A 156 -1.77 -13.86 -7.58
N LEU A 157 -0.95 -13.89 -6.54
CA LEU A 157 -1.07 -14.87 -5.47
C LEU A 157 -2.13 -14.42 -4.47
N VAL A 158 -2.98 -15.36 -4.05
CA VAL A 158 -4.02 -15.13 -3.04
C VAL A 158 -3.69 -15.94 -1.80
N ASP A 159 -3.20 -15.26 -0.76
CA ASP A 159 -2.77 -15.90 0.48
C ASP A 159 -3.90 -15.94 1.52
N ASN A 160 -3.90 -16.99 2.36
CA ASN A 160 -4.85 -17.21 3.46
C ASN A 160 -6.32 -17.02 3.03
N PHE A 161 -6.67 -17.53 1.85
CA PHE A 161 -8.03 -17.43 1.33
C PHE A 161 -8.97 -18.36 2.10
N HIS A 162 -9.97 -17.78 2.74
CA HIS A 162 -11.05 -18.52 3.39
C HIS A 162 -12.38 -18.06 2.84
N LEU A 163 -13.26 -19.01 2.48
CA LEU A 163 -14.57 -18.74 1.93
C LEU A 163 -15.64 -19.36 2.80
N ARG A 164 -16.65 -18.59 3.19
CA ARG A 164 -17.71 -18.99 4.11
C ARG A 164 -19.09 -18.57 3.65
N SER A 165 -20.08 -19.38 3.99
CA SER A 165 -21.51 -19.10 3.82
C SER A 165 -22.01 -18.05 4.82
N ALA A 166 -23.29 -17.70 4.73
CA ALA A 166 -23.94 -16.83 5.71
C ALA A 166 -23.96 -17.42 7.13
N ALA A 167 -24.10 -18.75 7.22
CA ALA A 167 -24.09 -19.51 8.47
C ALA A 167 -22.69 -19.65 9.08
N GLY A 168 -21.64 -19.36 8.29
CA GLY A 168 -20.24 -19.44 8.72
C GLY A 168 -19.54 -20.73 8.31
N ASP A 169 -20.25 -21.64 7.65
CA ASP A 169 -19.73 -22.89 7.09
C ASP A 169 -18.76 -22.61 5.96
N SER A 170 -17.73 -23.45 5.81
CA SER A 170 -16.79 -23.33 4.70
C SER A 170 -17.45 -23.75 3.39
N LEU A 171 -17.39 -22.89 2.37
CA LEU A 171 -17.87 -23.24 1.03
C LEU A 171 -16.75 -23.90 0.23
N THR A 172 -17.10 -24.85 -0.64
CA THR A 172 -16.16 -25.50 -1.55
C THR A 172 -15.83 -24.57 -2.71
N THR A 173 -14.56 -24.52 -3.07
CA THR A 173 -14.07 -23.77 -4.23
C THR A 173 -13.65 -24.73 -5.34
N MET A 174 -13.97 -24.39 -6.58
CA MET A 174 -13.51 -25.16 -7.73
C MET A 174 -11.99 -25.02 -7.91
N SER A 175 -11.35 -26.13 -8.28
CA SER A 175 -9.95 -26.13 -8.71
C SER A 175 -9.74 -25.33 -10.00
N TYR A 176 -8.48 -25.10 -10.39
CA TYR A 176 -8.12 -24.45 -11.66
C TYR A 176 -8.77 -25.11 -12.87
N GLU A 177 -8.65 -26.42 -12.95
CA GLU A 177 -9.13 -27.18 -14.10
C GLU A 177 -10.66 -27.19 -14.16
N GLU A 178 -11.33 -27.37 -13.02
CA GLU A 178 -12.79 -27.32 -12.94
C GLU A 178 -13.32 -25.93 -13.31
N SER A 179 -12.69 -24.86 -12.81
CA SER A 179 -13.08 -23.49 -13.13
C SER A 179 -12.90 -23.18 -14.62
N LEU A 180 -11.84 -23.72 -15.24
CA LEU A 180 -11.60 -23.57 -16.67
C LEU A 180 -12.59 -24.35 -17.53
N ARG A 181 -12.95 -25.58 -17.12
CA ARG A 181 -14.01 -26.37 -17.77
C ARG A 181 -15.36 -25.66 -17.67
N LEU A 182 -15.69 -25.09 -16.52
CA LEU A 182 -16.90 -24.27 -16.34
C LEU A 182 -16.86 -23.00 -17.20
N ALA A 183 -15.72 -22.31 -17.26
CA ALA A 183 -15.54 -21.16 -18.12
C ALA A 183 -15.72 -21.51 -19.61
N SER A 184 -15.20 -22.68 -20.02
CA SER A 184 -15.36 -23.24 -21.37
C SER A 184 -16.83 -23.55 -21.67
N ALA A 185 -17.53 -24.23 -20.76
CA ALA A 185 -18.97 -24.50 -20.87
C ALA A 185 -19.79 -23.20 -20.94
N GLY A 186 -19.42 -22.17 -20.18
CA GLY A 186 -20.05 -20.85 -20.25
C GLY A 186 -19.82 -20.14 -21.59
N LEU A 187 -18.61 -20.23 -22.16
CA LEU A 187 -18.34 -19.70 -23.50
C LEU A 187 -19.17 -20.44 -24.56
N ARG A 188 -19.21 -21.77 -24.49
CA ARG A 188 -19.97 -22.62 -25.39
C ARG A 188 -21.46 -22.29 -25.36
N LEU A 189 -22.03 -22.21 -24.15
CA LEU A 189 -23.44 -21.85 -23.95
C LEU A 189 -23.75 -20.47 -24.51
N LEU A 190 -22.87 -19.49 -24.28
CA LEU A 190 -23.04 -18.13 -24.78
C LEU A 190 -23.06 -18.10 -26.30
N LEU A 191 -22.12 -18.78 -26.96
CA LEU A 191 -22.08 -18.87 -28.42
C LEU A 191 -23.30 -19.64 -28.97
N ALA A 192 -23.67 -20.76 -28.36
CA ALA A 192 -24.84 -21.53 -28.78
C ALA A 192 -26.11 -20.68 -28.72
N GLN A 193 -26.36 -19.97 -27.62
CA GLN A 193 -27.54 -19.09 -27.49
C GLN A 193 -27.59 -17.98 -28.55
N ILE A 194 -26.44 -17.42 -28.93
CA ILE A 194 -26.35 -16.35 -29.93
C ILE A 194 -26.64 -16.90 -31.34
N PHE A 195 -26.09 -18.08 -31.68
CA PHE A 195 -26.14 -18.60 -33.06
C PHE A 195 -27.31 -19.55 -33.36
N THR A 196 -27.92 -20.20 -32.36
CA THR A 196 -29.09 -21.06 -32.59
C THR A 196 -30.42 -20.34 -32.45
N GLY A 197 -30.42 -19.15 -31.85
CA GLY A 197 -31.60 -18.29 -31.68
C GLY A 197 -32.48 -18.67 -30.48
N PRO A 198 -33.29 -17.73 -29.96
CA PRO A 198 -34.19 -17.94 -28.84
C PRO A 198 -35.38 -18.82 -29.28
N GLY A 199 -35.30 -20.12 -29.03
CA GLY A 199 -36.40 -21.06 -29.32
C GLY A 199 -35.98 -22.34 -30.04
N ALA A 200 -34.74 -22.43 -30.52
CA ALA A 200 -34.19 -23.69 -30.97
C ALA A 200 -33.93 -24.59 -29.74
N ALA A 201 -34.89 -25.48 -29.45
CA ALA A 201 -34.70 -26.59 -28.52
C ALA A 201 -33.63 -27.61 -29.01
N SER A 202 -33.10 -27.38 -30.22
CA SER A 202 -31.98 -28.10 -30.80
C SER A 202 -30.79 -28.13 -29.84
N GLU A 203 -30.23 -29.32 -29.65
CA GLU A 203 -29.11 -29.55 -28.74
C GLU A 203 -27.99 -28.50 -28.97
N PRO A 204 -27.46 -27.84 -27.91
CA PRO A 204 -26.38 -26.85 -28.00
C PRO A 204 -25.03 -27.42 -28.50
N ARG A 205 -25.05 -28.61 -29.12
CA ARG A 205 -23.90 -29.41 -29.51
C ARG A 205 -23.31 -29.05 -30.87
N ASN A 206 -24.07 -28.45 -31.79
CA ASN A 206 -23.57 -28.21 -33.15
C ASN A 206 -23.43 -26.70 -33.44
N LEU A 207 -22.23 -26.16 -33.21
CA LEU A 207 -21.82 -24.85 -33.74
C LEU A 207 -21.21 -25.04 -35.14
N ASP A 208 -21.36 -24.04 -36.01
CA ASP A 208 -20.67 -24.00 -37.30
C ASP A 208 -19.14 -24.06 -37.11
N GLU A 209 -18.42 -24.61 -38.08
CA GLU A 209 -16.98 -24.83 -38.01
C GLU A 209 -16.20 -23.53 -37.78
N THR A 210 -16.67 -22.42 -38.37
CA THR A 210 -16.07 -21.10 -38.18
C THR A 210 -16.21 -20.62 -36.74
N VAL A 211 -17.38 -20.82 -36.12
CA VAL A 211 -17.68 -20.46 -34.73
C VAL A 211 -16.90 -21.37 -33.79
N ARG A 212 -16.80 -22.67 -34.09
CA ARG A 212 -16.04 -23.66 -33.32
C ARG A 212 -14.53 -23.34 -33.31
N GLY A 213 -13.97 -22.95 -34.46
CA GLY A 213 -12.58 -22.50 -34.55
C GLY A 213 -12.32 -21.20 -33.78
N ALA A 214 -13.29 -20.28 -33.80
CA ALA A 214 -13.17 -19.04 -33.03
C ALA A 214 -13.34 -19.26 -31.52
N GLU A 215 -14.23 -20.17 -31.10
CA GLU A 215 -14.34 -20.62 -29.71
C GLU A 215 -12.99 -21.12 -29.19
N LEU A 216 -12.30 -21.99 -29.95
CA LEU A 216 -10.98 -22.51 -29.59
C LEU A 216 -9.95 -21.39 -29.41
N ALA A 217 -9.96 -20.37 -30.29
CA ALA A 217 -9.09 -19.22 -30.20
C ALA A 217 -9.40 -18.31 -28.98
N LEU A 218 -10.68 -18.17 -28.61
CA LEU A 218 -11.10 -17.46 -27.40
C LEU A 218 -10.74 -18.23 -26.13
N LEU A 219 -10.90 -19.56 -26.13
CA LEU A 219 -10.46 -20.45 -25.05
C LEU A 219 -8.95 -20.35 -24.81
N HIS A 220 -8.15 -20.21 -25.87
CA HIS A 220 -6.73 -19.95 -25.72
C HIS A 220 -6.46 -18.68 -24.89
N LEU A 221 -7.19 -17.58 -25.13
CA LEU A 221 -7.04 -16.35 -24.34
C LEU A 221 -7.44 -16.54 -22.87
N ILE A 222 -8.50 -17.33 -22.62
CA ILE A 222 -8.96 -17.66 -21.27
C ILE A 222 -7.95 -18.56 -20.54
N ALA A 223 -7.40 -19.58 -21.21
CA ALA A 223 -6.57 -20.60 -20.60
C ALA A 223 -5.10 -20.19 -20.36
N VAL A 224 -4.63 -19.11 -21.00
CA VAL A 224 -3.29 -18.56 -20.75
C VAL A 224 -3.17 -18.17 -19.27
N ARG A 225 -2.21 -18.76 -18.54
CA ARG A 225 -2.04 -18.54 -17.08
C ARG A 225 -1.27 -17.26 -16.74
N ARG A 226 -0.48 -16.72 -17.66
CA ARG A 226 0.36 -15.55 -17.40
C ARG A 226 -0.45 -14.26 -17.41
N PRO A 227 -0.01 -13.22 -16.67
CA PRO A 227 -0.52 -11.87 -16.87
C PRO A 227 -0.26 -11.46 -18.33
N VAL A 228 -1.32 -11.14 -19.06
CA VAL A 228 -1.26 -10.55 -20.41
C VAL A 228 -1.74 -9.12 -20.30
N SER A 229 -1.07 -8.19 -20.99
CA SER A 229 -1.53 -6.81 -21.01
C SER A 229 -2.95 -6.74 -21.58
N VAL A 230 -3.80 -5.95 -20.92
CA VAL A 230 -5.21 -5.81 -21.30
C VAL A 230 -5.30 -5.38 -22.76
N ASP A 231 -4.48 -4.43 -23.20
CA ASP A 231 -4.50 -3.95 -24.59
C ASP A 231 -4.14 -5.03 -25.63
N LEU A 232 -3.20 -5.92 -25.33
CA LEU A 232 -2.84 -7.01 -26.25
C LEU A 232 -3.98 -8.03 -26.35
N THR A 233 -4.60 -8.35 -25.20
CA THR A 233 -5.76 -9.24 -25.17
C THR A 233 -6.93 -8.66 -25.94
N GLU A 234 -7.25 -7.38 -25.73
CA GLU A 234 -8.32 -6.68 -26.46
C GLU A 234 -8.06 -6.66 -27.97
N ARG A 235 -6.82 -6.43 -28.42
CA ARG A 235 -6.46 -6.49 -29.85
C ARG A 235 -6.63 -7.90 -30.43
N ARG A 236 -6.14 -8.94 -29.74
CA ARG A 236 -6.29 -10.33 -30.18
C ARG A 236 -7.76 -10.75 -30.24
N MET A 237 -8.51 -10.38 -29.22
CA MET A 237 -9.95 -10.64 -29.13
C MET A 237 -10.70 -9.93 -30.25
N ALA A 238 -10.38 -8.67 -30.57
CA ALA A 238 -10.99 -7.94 -31.68
C ALA A 238 -10.82 -8.69 -33.02
N VAL A 239 -9.60 -9.14 -33.32
CA VAL A 239 -9.30 -9.91 -34.55
C VAL A 239 -10.07 -11.23 -34.60
N ILE A 240 -10.23 -11.94 -33.47
CA ILE A 240 -11.00 -13.19 -33.43
C ILE A 240 -12.49 -12.90 -33.64
N LEU A 241 -13.04 -11.89 -32.96
CA LEU A 241 -14.45 -11.55 -33.04
C LEU A 241 -14.85 -10.97 -34.41
N GLU A 242 -13.94 -10.38 -35.17
CA GLU A 242 -14.19 -9.93 -36.56
C GLU A 242 -14.37 -11.08 -37.55
N LYS A 243 -13.84 -12.28 -37.24
CA LYS A 243 -13.98 -13.46 -38.10
C LYS A 243 -15.35 -14.14 -37.96
N ILE A 244 -16.12 -13.80 -36.93
CA ILE A 244 -17.43 -14.37 -36.66
C ILE A 244 -18.52 -13.35 -37.02
N LYS A 245 -19.53 -13.75 -37.78
CA LYS A 245 -20.68 -12.90 -38.11
C LYS A 245 -21.71 -12.94 -36.99
N PHE A 246 -21.55 -12.09 -35.98
CA PHE A 246 -22.55 -11.96 -34.90
C PHE A 246 -23.89 -11.41 -35.44
N PRO A 247 -25.03 -11.83 -34.89
CA PRO A 247 -26.35 -11.32 -35.27
C PRO A 247 -26.53 -9.83 -34.90
N ASP A 248 -25.88 -9.39 -33.82
CA ASP A 248 -25.98 -8.02 -33.32
C ASP A 248 -24.73 -7.63 -32.48
N ASP A 249 -24.51 -6.33 -32.28
CA ASP A 249 -23.37 -5.79 -31.54
C ASP A 249 -23.44 -6.09 -30.03
N GLN A 250 -24.63 -6.26 -29.46
CA GLN A 250 -24.80 -6.58 -28.03
C GLN A 250 -24.32 -8.00 -27.74
N SER A 251 -24.63 -8.96 -28.61
CA SER A 251 -24.13 -10.34 -28.59
C SER A 251 -22.61 -10.37 -28.68
N ARG A 252 -22.02 -9.61 -29.62
CA ARG A 252 -20.57 -9.44 -29.75
C ARG A 252 -19.94 -8.88 -28.48
N GLU A 253 -20.53 -7.82 -27.91
CA GLU A 253 -20.03 -7.18 -26.70
C GLU A 253 -20.17 -8.07 -25.47
N ARG A 254 -21.21 -8.91 -25.40
CA ARG A 254 -21.38 -9.88 -24.31
C ARG A 254 -20.27 -10.94 -24.30
N VAL A 255 -19.94 -11.51 -25.47
CA VAL A 255 -18.78 -12.41 -25.62
C VAL A 255 -17.48 -11.68 -25.28
N ARG A 256 -17.31 -10.45 -25.77
CA ARG A 256 -16.14 -9.62 -25.48
C ARG A 256 -15.94 -9.41 -23.98
N LYS A 257 -17.00 -9.03 -23.25
CA LYS A 257 -16.95 -8.83 -21.80
C LYS A 257 -16.61 -10.12 -21.05
N TYR A 258 -17.24 -11.23 -21.43
CA TYR A 258 -17.00 -12.54 -20.81
C TYR A 258 -15.54 -12.98 -20.97
N VAL A 259 -15.04 -12.99 -22.21
CA VAL A 259 -13.66 -13.39 -22.53
C VAL A 259 -12.67 -12.36 -21.97
N GLY A 260 -12.94 -11.06 -22.03
CA GLY A 260 -12.09 -10.01 -21.48
C GLY A 260 -11.90 -10.12 -19.96
N ALA A 261 -12.96 -10.45 -19.22
CA ALA A 261 -12.88 -10.70 -17.78
C ALA A 261 -12.00 -11.92 -17.47
N LEU A 262 -12.26 -13.05 -18.12
CA LEU A 262 -11.57 -14.34 -17.87
C LEU A 262 -10.16 -14.43 -18.47
N SER A 263 -9.84 -13.59 -19.45
CA SER A 263 -8.51 -13.55 -20.05
C SER A 263 -7.51 -12.76 -19.20
N SER A 264 -7.98 -11.81 -18.39
CA SER A 264 -7.17 -10.98 -17.50
C SER A 264 -7.14 -11.47 -16.04
N SER A 265 -8.15 -12.24 -15.63
CA SER A 265 -8.32 -12.71 -14.25
C SER A 265 -8.60 -14.21 -14.19
N TYR A 266 -8.37 -14.83 -13.03
CA TYR A 266 -8.76 -16.20 -12.74
C TYR A 266 -9.87 -16.19 -11.68
N PRO A 267 -11.14 -16.44 -12.01
CA PRO A 267 -12.21 -16.39 -11.02
C PRO A 267 -12.07 -17.53 -10.00
N ILE A 268 -12.12 -17.20 -8.71
CA ILE A 268 -12.34 -18.18 -7.65
C ILE A 268 -13.85 -18.39 -7.52
N ILE A 269 -14.28 -19.60 -7.87
CA ILE A 269 -15.70 -19.95 -7.99
C ILE A 269 -16.11 -20.79 -6.79
N ALA A 270 -17.14 -20.33 -6.08
CA ALA A 270 -17.81 -21.07 -5.03
C ALA A 270 -18.88 -22.00 -5.62
N VAL A 271 -18.93 -23.23 -5.13
CA VAL A 271 -20.04 -24.15 -5.42
C VAL A 271 -21.02 -24.06 -4.25
N VAL A 272 -22.19 -23.47 -4.50
CA VAL A 272 -23.20 -23.22 -3.46
C VAL A 272 -24.39 -24.16 -3.68
N PRO A 273 -24.74 -25.02 -2.72
CA PRO A 273 -25.92 -25.87 -2.84
C PRO A 273 -27.18 -25.02 -3.08
N ALA A 274 -28.05 -25.43 -4.02
CA ALA A 274 -29.25 -24.66 -4.33
C ALA A 274 -30.20 -24.49 -3.11
N ALA A 275 -30.18 -25.46 -2.19
CA ALA A 275 -30.90 -25.39 -0.92
C ALA A 275 -30.50 -24.19 -0.03
N GLU A 276 -29.30 -23.62 -0.19
CA GLU A 276 -28.89 -22.41 0.53
C GLU A 276 -29.40 -21.12 -0.14
N ALA A 277 -29.88 -21.20 -1.38
CA ALA A 277 -30.34 -20.06 -2.17
C ALA A 277 -31.85 -19.79 -2.08
N VAL A 278 -32.56 -20.46 -1.17
CA VAL A 278 -34.04 -20.46 -1.06
C VAL A 278 -34.67 -19.07 -0.96
N SER A 279 -33.95 -18.07 -0.45
CA SER A 279 -34.47 -16.70 -0.29
C SER A 279 -34.18 -15.74 -1.46
N ARG A 280 -33.64 -16.23 -2.59
CA ARG A 280 -33.04 -15.42 -3.69
C ARG A 280 -31.88 -14.52 -3.25
N ARG A 281 -31.56 -14.52 -1.95
CA ARG A 281 -30.51 -13.74 -1.33
C ARG A 281 -29.45 -14.69 -0.84
N LEU A 282 -28.29 -14.60 -1.47
CA LEU A 282 -27.12 -15.36 -1.07
C LEU A 282 -26.13 -14.40 -0.43
N LEU A 283 -25.60 -14.76 0.73
CA LEU A 283 -24.57 -13.99 1.41
C LEU A 283 -23.32 -14.85 1.55
N ILE A 284 -22.26 -14.41 0.89
CA ILE A 284 -20.95 -15.07 0.90
C ILE A 284 -19.95 -14.16 1.58
N LYS A 285 -19.12 -14.72 2.44
CA LYS A 285 -18.01 -14.03 3.10
C LYS A 285 -16.70 -14.65 2.66
N TYR A 286 -15.72 -13.84 2.28
CA TYR A 286 -14.36 -14.32 2.12
C TYR A 286 -13.37 -13.47 2.91
N GLN A 287 -12.28 -14.11 3.29
CA GLN A 287 -11.14 -13.48 3.94
C GLN A 287 -9.89 -13.82 3.13
N ARG A 288 -8.99 -12.85 2.96
CA ARG A 288 -7.67 -13.08 2.39
C ARG A 288 -6.65 -12.14 2.99
N THR A 289 -5.39 -12.53 2.92
CA THR A 289 -4.29 -11.62 3.15
C THR A 289 -3.86 -11.01 1.82
N PHE A 290 -3.67 -9.69 1.77
CA PHE A 290 -3.03 -9.04 0.63
C PHE A 290 -1.98 -8.05 1.09
N ILE A 291 -1.03 -7.75 0.21
CA ILE A 291 -0.02 -6.73 0.46
C ILE A 291 -0.47 -5.48 -0.31
N PRO A 292 -0.96 -4.43 0.36
CA PRO A 292 -1.35 -3.23 -0.34
C PRO A 292 -0.12 -2.65 -1.02
N SER A 293 -0.31 -2.06 -2.19
CA SER A 293 0.74 -1.25 -2.80
C SER A 293 1.02 -0.07 -1.89
N SER A 294 2.03 -0.20 -1.03
CA SER A 294 2.46 0.90 -0.17
C SER A 294 3.03 2.00 -1.05
N PHE A 295 2.55 3.23 -0.86
CA PHE A 295 3.13 4.38 -1.54
C PHE A 295 4.44 4.75 -0.85
N SER A 296 5.51 4.02 -1.18
CA SER A 296 6.89 4.43 -0.89
C SER A 296 7.45 5.38 -1.96
N ARG A 297 6.61 5.87 -2.88
CA ARG A 297 7.04 6.76 -3.97
C ARG A 297 7.60 8.08 -3.41
N GLY A 298 8.81 8.41 -3.86
CA GLY A 298 9.52 9.63 -3.50
C GLY A 298 10.54 9.46 -2.37
N TRP A 299 11.35 10.49 -2.18
CA TRP A 299 12.47 10.49 -1.22
C TRP A 299 12.04 10.24 0.23
N LYS A 300 10.87 10.75 0.63
CA LYS A 300 10.32 10.51 1.97
C LYS A 300 10.02 9.02 2.21
N GLY A 301 9.44 8.34 1.23
CA GLY A 301 9.15 6.91 1.32
C GLY A 301 10.42 6.07 1.40
N LEU A 302 11.42 6.41 0.57
CA LEU A 302 12.74 5.79 0.61
C LEU A 302 13.45 6.01 1.95
N LEU A 303 13.42 7.23 2.50
CA LEU A 303 14.03 7.52 3.80
C LEU A 303 13.33 6.75 4.94
N ARG A 304 12.00 6.61 4.88
CA ARG A 304 11.26 5.77 5.83
C ARG A 304 11.71 4.31 5.74
N LEU A 305 11.74 3.75 4.54
CA LEU A 305 12.22 2.38 4.30
C LEU A 305 13.65 2.18 4.78
N GLY A 306 14.57 3.10 4.44
CA GLY A 306 15.97 3.05 4.85
C GLY A 306 16.17 3.15 6.37
N LEU A 307 15.25 3.79 7.08
CA LEU A 307 15.25 3.87 8.54
C LEU A 307 14.48 2.73 9.23
N GLY A 308 13.94 1.78 8.45
CA GLY A 308 13.14 0.65 8.93
C GLY A 308 11.73 1.05 9.41
N LEU A 309 11.18 2.15 8.88
CA LEU A 309 9.83 2.62 9.21
C LEU A 309 8.85 2.15 8.13
N ASN A 310 7.70 1.63 8.56
CA ASN A 310 6.63 1.23 7.65
C ASN A 310 5.97 2.46 6.99
N PRO A 311 5.28 2.34 5.83
CA PRO A 311 4.59 3.47 5.19
C PRO A 311 3.62 4.19 6.15
N ASP A 312 3.40 5.51 5.97
CA ASP A 312 2.40 6.27 6.74
C ASP A 312 1.03 6.37 6.02
N GLN A 313 0.95 5.81 4.82
CA GLN A 313 -0.23 5.84 3.96
C GLN A 313 -0.45 4.49 3.29
N VAL A 314 -1.71 4.11 3.18
CA VAL A 314 -2.18 2.92 2.47
C VAL A 314 -3.06 3.37 1.32
N ALA A 315 -2.88 2.74 0.16
CA ALA A 315 -3.78 2.90 -0.96
C ALA A 315 -4.55 1.62 -1.19
N ILE A 316 -5.86 1.76 -1.30
CA ILE A 316 -6.79 0.65 -1.42
C ILE A 316 -7.51 0.81 -2.75
N PRO A 317 -7.39 -0.16 -3.68
CA PRO A 317 -8.12 -0.12 -4.93
C PRO A 317 -9.63 -0.23 -4.68
N MET A 318 -10.42 0.56 -5.39
CA MET A 318 -11.89 0.62 -5.23
C MET A 318 -12.60 -0.18 -6.33
N GLU A 319 -11.98 -1.24 -6.85
CA GLU A 319 -12.51 -2.02 -7.97
C GLU A 319 -13.80 -2.75 -7.60
N LEU A 320 -13.91 -3.22 -6.35
CA LEU A 320 -15.11 -3.87 -5.85
C LEU A 320 -16.35 -2.95 -5.86
N ALA A 321 -16.14 -1.63 -5.73
CA ALA A 321 -17.22 -0.64 -5.83
C ALA A 321 -17.85 -0.58 -7.23
N LEU A 322 -17.16 -1.08 -8.26
CA LEU A 322 -17.63 -1.15 -9.65
C LEU A 322 -18.36 -2.46 -9.98
N THR A 323 -18.48 -3.35 -8.99
CA THR A 323 -19.09 -4.69 -9.15
C THR A 323 -20.39 -4.85 -8.38
N ALA A 324 -20.80 -3.88 -7.57
CA ALA A 324 -22.01 -3.95 -6.75
C ALA A 324 -22.77 -2.63 -6.74
N ASP A 325 -24.09 -2.71 -6.56
CA ASP A 325 -24.95 -1.52 -6.50
C ASP A 325 -24.62 -0.61 -5.31
N SER A 326 -24.26 -1.22 -4.17
CA SER A 326 -23.90 -0.54 -2.93
C SER A 326 -22.62 -1.12 -2.35
N TYR A 327 -21.65 -0.26 -2.04
CA TYR A 327 -20.33 -0.65 -1.56
C TYR A 327 -19.96 0.11 -0.28
N HIS A 328 -19.51 -0.64 0.73
CA HIS A 328 -19.00 -0.10 1.99
C HIS A 328 -17.57 -0.58 2.20
N LEU A 329 -16.65 0.35 2.40
CA LEU A 329 -15.27 0.06 2.75
C LEU A 329 -14.96 0.62 4.13
N ARG A 330 -14.50 -0.22 5.04
CA ARG A 330 -13.97 0.17 6.34
C ARG A 330 -12.50 -0.24 6.41
N VAL A 331 -11.63 0.70 6.77
CA VAL A 331 -10.18 0.47 6.91
C VAL A 331 -9.81 0.76 8.35
N ASN A 332 -9.55 -0.28 9.14
CA ASN A 332 -9.15 -0.16 10.53
C ASN A 332 -7.62 -0.08 10.60
N ALA A 333 -7.12 0.97 11.25
CA ALA A 333 -5.74 1.07 11.66
C ALA A 333 -5.58 0.64 13.13
N PRO A 334 -4.34 0.32 13.55
CA PRO A 334 -4.05 0.00 14.94
C PRO A 334 -4.59 1.03 15.90
N SER A 335 -4.96 0.60 17.11
CA SER A 335 -5.57 1.43 18.15
C SER A 335 -4.72 2.65 18.54
N ASN A 336 -3.40 2.60 18.35
CA ASN A 336 -2.49 3.70 18.61
C ASN A 336 -2.36 4.70 17.44
N LYS A 337 -3.15 4.55 16.37
CA LYS A 337 -3.18 5.45 15.21
C LYS A 337 -4.54 6.14 15.08
N TYR A 338 -4.54 7.26 14.36
CA TYR A 338 -5.74 7.97 13.96
C TYR A 338 -5.66 8.45 12.52
N VAL A 339 -6.81 8.62 11.88
CA VAL A 339 -6.92 9.08 10.49
C VAL A 339 -6.52 10.56 10.39
N LEU A 340 -5.47 10.82 9.61
CA LEU A 340 -5.04 12.18 9.28
C LEU A 340 -5.59 12.63 7.93
N THR A 341 -5.43 11.80 6.91
CA THR A 341 -5.85 12.10 5.53
C THR A 341 -6.66 10.94 4.99
N GLN A 342 -7.72 11.25 4.26
CA GLN A 342 -8.50 10.26 3.55
C GLN A 342 -9.11 10.94 2.32
N TYR A 343 -8.91 10.38 1.14
CA TYR A 343 -9.52 10.89 -0.08
C TYR A 343 -9.52 9.82 -1.17
N LEU A 344 -10.50 9.92 -2.05
CA LEU A 344 -10.59 9.08 -3.25
C LEU A 344 -9.88 9.80 -4.40
N GLN A 345 -9.08 9.08 -5.18
CA GLN A 345 -8.39 9.63 -6.33
C GLN A 345 -8.23 8.59 -7.44
N CYS A 346 -7.91 9.04 -8.65
CA CYS A 346 -7.42 8.17 -9.70
C CYS A 346 -5.98 7.74 -9.42
N ARG A 347 -5.68 6.44 -9.60
CA ARG A 347 -4.35 5.85 -9.48
C ARG A 347 -3.35 6.40 -10.51
N HIS A 348 -3.84 6.78 -11.68
CA HIS A 348 -3.02 7.21 -12.83
C HIS A 348 -2.70 8.72 -12.77
N CYS A 349 -3.72 9.59 -12.85
CA CYS A 349 -3.51 11.06 -12.83
C CYS A 349 -3.47 11.70 -11.44
N ARG A 350 -3.84 10.97 -10.37
CA ARG A 350 -3.93 11.47 -8.98
C ARG A 350 -4.92 12.61 -8.76
N LEU A 351 -5.78 12.89 -9.75
CA LEU A 351 -6.89 13.80 -9.54
C LEU A 351 -7.86 13.19 -8.53
N LEU A 352 -8.44 14.05 -7.71
CA LEU A 352 -9.36 13.64 -6.64
C LEU A 352 -10.74 13.38 -7.22
N LEU A 353 -11.36 12.31 -6.76
CA LEU A 353 -12.71 11.95 -7.19
C LEU A 353 -13.69 13.03 -6.74
N THR A 354 -14.43 13.58 -7.69
CA THR A 354 -15.57 14.47 -7.43
C THR A 354 -16.85 13.80 -7.92
N ARG A 355 -18.00 14.37 -7.58
CA ARG A 355 -19.31 13.87 -8.05
C ARG A 355 -19.50 13.98 -9.55
N HIS A 356 -18.81 14.95 -10.15
CA HIS A 356 -18.87 15.27 -11.58
C HIS A 356 -18.03 14.32 -12.43
N TRP A 357 -17.36 13.35 -11.81
CA TRP A 357 -16.62 12.35 -12.55
C TRP A 357 -17.56 11.35 -13.19
N ARG A 358 -17.29 11.08 -14.46
CA ARG A 358 -17.91 10.01 -15.24
C ARG A 358 -16.83 9.15 -15.83
N GLY A 359 -17.16 7.88 -16.11
CA GLY A 359 -16.24 7.02 -16.86
C GLY A 359 -16.11 7.53 -18.29
N ARG A 360 -14.91 7.36 -18.85
CA ARG A 360 -14.62 7.65 -20.26
C ARG A 360 -14.16 6.38 -20.97
N ASN A 361 -14.55 6.21 -22.23
CA ASN A 361 -13.98 5.18 -23.09
C ASN A 361 -12.48 5.46 -23.28
N GLN A 362 -11.69 4.39 -23.46
CA GLN A 362 -10.26 4.54 -23.65
C GLN A 362 -9.97 5.05 -25.07
N GLU A 363 -9.92 6.37 -25.21
CA GLU A 363 -9.52 7.04 -26.44
C GLU A 363 -8.06 7.51 -26.28
N ASN A 364 -7.25 7.31 -27.32
CA ASN A 364 -5.90 7.90 -27.44
C ASN A 364 -4.87 7.53 -26.37
N GLY A 365 -4.93 6.31 -25.83
CA GLY A 365 -3.87 5.78 -24.97
C GLY A 365 -3.70 6.48 -23.62
N SER A 366 -4.67 7.32 -23.20
CA SER A 366 -4.66 7.84 -21.83
C SER A 366 -5.01 6.72 -20.85
N ASP A 367 -4.15 6.48 -19.86
CA ASP A 367 -4.39 5.49 -18.81
C ASP A 367 -5.61 5.80 -17.93
N CYS A 368 -6.07 7.06 -17.92
CA CYS A 368 -7.20 7.51 -17.09
C CYS A 368 -8.53 7.24 -17.80
N ARG A 369 -9.41 6.48 -17.15
CA ARG A 369 -10.77 6.18 -17.65
C ARG A 369 -11.84 7.03 -16.98
N HIS A 370 -11.57 8.32 -16.82
CA HIS A 370 -12.52 9.26 -16.25
C HIS A 370 -12.40 10.64 -16.89
N GLU A 371 -13.51 11.37 -16.91
CA GLU A 371 -13.59 12.76 -17.33
C GLU A 371 -14.43 13.58 -16.33
N ILE A 372 -14.19 14.89 -16.30
CA ILE A 372 -15.00 15.82 -15.53
C ILE A 372 -16.07 16.32 -16.50
N ASP A 373 -17.34 16.05 -16.21
CA ASP A 373 -18.43 16.57 -17.01
C ASP A 373 -18.52 18.10 -16.84
N PRO A 374 -18.25 18.89 -17.90
CA PRO A 374 -18.29 20.33 -17.82
C PRO A 374 -19.70 20.86 -17.52
N ALA A 375 -20.75 20.18 -17.98
CA ALA A 375 -22.13 20.61 -17.74
C ALA A 375 -22.50 20.56 -16.24
N LEU A 376 -21.94 19.58 -15.52
CA LEU A 376 -22.07 19.49 -14.07
C LEU A 376 -21.21 20.52 -13.33
N ALA A 377 -20.08 20.93 -13.90
CA ALA A 377 -19.23 21.96 -13.32
C ALA A 377 -19.91 23.34 -13.34
N ASP A 378 -20.75 23.60 -14.34
CA ASP A 378 -21.50 24.87 -14.50
C ASP A 378 -22.79 24.93 -13.65
N GLY A 379 -23.03 23.93 -12.79
CA GLY A 379 -24.18 23.91 -11.88
C GLY A 379 -25.52 23.60 -12.55
N GLN A 380 -25.54 23.34 -13.86
CA GLN A 380 -26.70 22.77 -14.56
C GLN A 380 -26.75 21.28 -14.30
N VAL A 381 -27.18 20.89 -13.10
CA VAL A 381 -27.30 19.48 -12.73
C VAL A 381 -28.55 18.91 -13.40
N PRO A 382 -28.46 18.05 -14.44
CA PRO A 382 -29.60 17.25 -14.83
C PRO A 382 -30.04 16.45 -13.59
N PHE A 383 -31.33 16.54 -13.26
CA PHE A 383 -31.95 15.83 -12.15
C PHE A 383 -31.54 14.34 -12.20
N GLN A 384 -30.98 13.84 -11.09
CA GLN A 384 -30.49 12.47 -10.83
C GLN A 384 -29.13 12.06 -11.44
N LEU A 385 -28.06 12.39 -10.71
CA LEU A 385 -26.86 11.53 -10.73
C LEU A 385 -27.18 10.25 -9.94
N ASP A 386 -27.24 9.11 -10.64
CA ASP A 386 -27.52 7.80 -10.03
C ASP A 386 -26.38 7.27 -9.15
N HIS A 387 -25.22 7.93 -9.16
CA HIS A 387 -24.06 7.57 -8.35
C HIS A 387 -23.70 8.64 -7.32
N HIS A 388 -23.31 8.20 -6.14
CA HIS A 388 -22.73 9.08 -5.13
C HIS A 388 -21.81 8.32 -4.18
N PHE A 389 -20.90 9.06 -3.57
CA PHE A 389 -20.04 8.55 -2.51
C PHE A 389 -20.12 9.43 -1.27
N ARG A 390 -19.81 8.84 -0.12
CA ARG A 390 -19.71 9.51 1.18
C ARG A 390 -18.49 8.99 1.91
N VAL A 391 -17.73 9.90 2.51
CA VAL A 391 -16.59 9.55 3.36
C VAL A 391 -16.87 10.05 4.77
N ARG A 392 -16.72 9.18 5.77
CA ARG A 392 -16.93 9.58 7.18
C ARG A 392 -15.91 10.63 7.57
N ARG A 393 -16.31 11.76 8.18
CA ARG A 393 -15.38 12.85 8.55
C ARG A 393 -14.31 12.41 9.57
N ARG A 394 -13.17 13.11 9.57
CA ARG A 394 -12.05 12.89 10.51
C ARG A 394 -12.35 13.48 11.89
N ARG A 395 -12.17 12.69 12.93
CA ARG A 395 -12.43 12.97 14.35
C ARG A 395 -11.40 12.36 15.31
N GLY A 396 -10.22 11.99 14.80
CA GLY A 396 -9.26 11.25 15.60
C GLY A 396 -9.62 9.77 15.78
N GLN A 397 -10.60 9.24 15.03
CA GLN A 397 -10.86 7.82 14.96
C GLN A 397 -9.68 7.07 14.31
N ASN A 398 -9.54 5.79 14.61
CA ASN A 398 -8.55 4.88 14.04
C ASN A 398 -9.02 4.19 12.75
N PHE A 399 -10.15 4.58 12.16
CA PHE A 399 -10.66 3.93 10.95
C PHE A 399 -11.19 4.90 9.89
N VAL A 400 -11.04 4.53 8.62
CA VAL A 400 -11.67 5.20 7.48
C VAL A 400 -12.93 4.43 7.10
N HIS A 401 -14.01 5.13 6.74
CA HIS A 401 -15.21 4.51 6.20
C HIS A 401 -15.66 5.26 4.94
N VAL A 402 -15.76 4.54 3.83
CA VAL A 402 -16.23 5.02 2.54
C VAL A 402 -17.49 4.25 2.16
N TYR A 403 -18.50 4.98 1.71
CA TYR A 403 -19.72 4.43 1.11
C TYR A 403 -19.80 4.89 -0.34
N MET A 404 -20.11 3.98 -1.26
CA MET A 404 -20.32 4.27 -2.68
C MET A 404 -21.58 3.56 -3.16
N ARG A 405 -22.37 4.22 -4.01
CA ARG A 405 -23.59 3.66 -4.60
C ARG A 405 -23.67 4.04 -6.08
N GLY A 406 -24.16 3.12 -6.92
CA GLY A 406 -24.47 3.38 -8.34
C GLY A 406 -23.26 3.38 -9.29
N TYR A 407 -22.03 3.31 -8.76
CA TYR A 407 -20.80 3.31 -9.56
C TYR A 407 -20.69 2.10 -10.51
N ALA A 408 -21.29 0.96 -10.15
CA ALA A 408 -21.24 -0.25 -10.96
C ALA A 408 -22.13 -0.21 -12.21
N ARG A 409 -23.18 0.63 -12.20
CA ARG A 409 -24.14 0.81 -13.31
C ARG A 409 -23.66 1.80 -14.37
N GLN A 410 -22.60 2.55 -14.09
CA GLN A 410 -22.06 3.48 -15.06
C GLN A 410 -21.43 2.76 -16.25
N SER A 411 -21.76 3.22 -17.45
CA SER A 411 -21.11 2.81 -18.69
C SER A 411 -20.62 4.07 -19.41
N PRO A 412 -19.30 4.21 -19.65
CA PRO A 412 -18.23 3.30 -19.29
C PRO A 412 -17.89 3.32 -17.78
N LYS A 413 -17.28 2.24 -17.27
CA LYS A 413 -16.91 2.11 -15.84
C LYS A 413 -15.66 2.94 -15.51
N MET A 414 -15.71 3.70 -14.41
CA MET A 414 -14.56 4.45 -13.87
C MET A 414 -13.54 3.49 -13.25
N ARG A 415 -12.51 3.10 -14.01
CA ARG A 415 -11.41 2.24 -13.51
C ARG A 415 -10.29 3.04 -12.86
N GLY A 416 -9.47 2.36 -12.07
CA GLY A 416 -8.29 2.95 -11.43
C GLY A 416 -8.61 3.86 -10.23
N LEU A 417 -9.82 3.79 -9.68
CA LEU A 417 -10.16 4.49 -8.44
C LEU A 417 -9.45 3.84 -7.25
N GLN A 418 -8.89 4.67 -6.37
CA GLN A 418 -8.27 4.22 -5.12
C GLN A 418 -8.61 5.16 -3.96
N LEU A 419 -8.80 4.59 -2.78
CA LEU A 419 -8.81 5.33 -1.51
C LEU A 419 -7.37 5.46 -1.03
N LEU A 420 -6.93 6.70 -0.78
CA LEU A 420 -5.71 6.95 -0.03
C LEU A 420 -6.07 7.26 1.41
N ALA A 421 -5.62 6.42 2.35
CA ALA A 421 -5.78 6.61 3.78
C ALA A 421 -4.41 6.83 4.44
N GLY A 422 -4.25 7.95 5.14
CA GLY A 422 -3.03 8.27 5.89
C GLY A 422 -3.31 8.31 7.37
N PHE A 423 -2.55 7.55 8.13
CA PHE A 423 -2.70 7.46 9.58
C PHE A 423 -1.48 8.03 10.29
N LYS A 424 -1.69 8.56 11.49
CA LYS A 424 -0.60 9.01 12.38
C LYS A 424 -0.85 8.51 13.79
N GLU A 425 0.22 8.44 14.58
CA GLU A 425 0.14 8.05 15.98
C GLU A 425 -0.70 9.01 16.80
N VAL A 426 -1.49 8.45 17.71
CA VAL A 426 -2.17 9.16 18.79
C VAL A 426 -1.10 9.72 19.74
N PRO A 427 -1.10 11.04 20.02
CA PRO A 427 -0.21 11.63 21.03
C PRO A 427 -0.37 10.97 22.41
N PRO A 428 0.70 10.77 23.20
CA PRO A 428 2.04 11.30 22.99
C PRO A 428 2.86 10.59 21.89
N GLY A 429 2.57 9.32 21.62
CA GLY A 429 3.19 8.53 20.54
C GLY A 429 4.73 8.49 20.59
N ALA A 430 5.36 8.17 19.45
CA ALA A 430 6.81 8.18 19.31
C ALA A 430 7.41 9.58 19.41
N ARG A 431 6.65 10.63 19.05
CA ARG A 431 7.12 12.03 19.14
C ARG A 431 7.28 12.49 20.58
N GLY A 432 6.35 12.14 21.46
CA GLY A 432 6.44 12.44 22.88
C GLY A 432 7.67 11.75 23.50
N LYS A 433 7.86 10.44 23.20
CA LYS A 433 9.06 9.70 23.61
C LYS A 433 10.34 10.39 23.10
N ALA A 434 10.40 10.77 21.82
CA ALA A 434 11.53 11.47 21.24
C ALA A 434 11.78 12.85 21.87
N SER A 435 10.73 13.55 22.29
CA SER A 435 10.85 14.84 22.99
C SER A 435 11.43 14.67 24.39
N ILE A 436 10.99 13.64 25.13
CA ILE A 436 11.56 13.30 26.45
C ILE A 436 13.03 12.89 26.31
N THR A 437 13.38 12.06 25.32
CA THR A 437 14.78 11.69 25.07
C THR A 437 15.62 12.91 24.70
N ALA A 438 15.14 13.79 23.82
CA ALA A 438 15.86 15.01 23.46
C ALA A 438 16.04 15.96 24.66
N LEU A 439 15.05 16.04 25.56
CA LEU A 439 15.14 16.82 26.79
C LEU A 439 16.23 16.25 27.70
N ALA A 440 16.20 14.94 27.94
CA ALA A 440 17.22 14.26 28.73
C ALA A 440 18.63 14.44 28.13
N THR A 441 18.78 14.29 26.82
CA THR A 441 20.07 14.55 26.13
C THR A 441 20.54 15.98 26.34
N THR A 442 19.67 16.96 26.16
CA THR A 442 20.02 18.39 26.29
C THR A 442 20.48 18.72 27.71
N LEU A 443 19.72 18.25 28.72
CA LEU A 443 20.07 18.47 30.13
C LEU A 443 21.40 17.80 30.49
N LEU A 444 21.61 16.55 30.08
CA LEU A 444 22.83 15.81 30.40
C LEU A 444 24.07 16.42 29.73
N VAL A 445 23.95 16.84 28.47
CA VAL A 445 25.05 17.51 27.75
C VAL A 445 25.37 18.87 28.38
N ALA A 446 24.34 19.64 28.77
CA ALA A 446 24.53 20.94 29.42
C ALA A 446 25.20 20.79 30.80
N VAL A 447 24.73 19.85 31.62
CA VAL A 447 25.28 19.57 32.96
C VAL A 447 26.70 19.05 32.84
N ALA A 448 26.96 18.05 31.98
CA ALA A 448 28.30 17.50 31.79
C ALA A 448 29.26 18.57 31.25
N GLY A 449 28.84 19.33 30.24
CA GLY A 449 29.63 20.44 29.70
C GLY A 449 30.02 21.43 30.79
N ASN A 450 29.06 21.90 31.59
CA ASN A 450 29.32 22.86 32.67
C ASN A 450 30.25 22.28 33.76
N LEU A 451 30.05 21.02 34.15
CA LEU A 451 30.91 20.35 35.15
C LEU A 451 32.36 20.18 34.67
N ILE A 452 32.56 19.88 33.38
CA ILE A 452 33.89 19.66 32.80
C ILE A 452 34.62 20.99 32.58
N THR A 453 33.89 22.02 32.14
CA THR A 453 34.47 23.33 31.83
C THR A 453 34.59 24.25 33.05
N GLY A 454 33.89 23.92 34.15
CA GLY A 454 33.94 24.67 35.40
C GLY A 454 35.27 24.53 36.12
N SER A 455 35.58 25.51 36.98
CA SER A 455 36.81 25.56 37.80
C SER A 455 36.96 24.42 38.81
N HIS A 456 35.94 23.59 38.98
CA HIS A 456 35.95 22.41 39.85
C HIS A 456 36.11 21.10 39.06
N GLY A 457 36.59 21.17 37.81
CA GLY A 457 36.86 20.04 36.92
C GLY A 457 37.98 19.11 37.42
N ALA A 458 37.74 18.45 38.55
CA ALA A 458 38.62 17.46 39.15
C ALA A 458 37.85 16.12 39.20
N GLN A 459 38.26 15.20 38.32
CA GLN A 459 38.05 13.75 38.44
C GLN A 459 36.66 13.31 38.94
N ALA A 460 35.59 13.80 38.33
CA ALA A 460 34.32 13.08 38.40
C ALA A 460 34.58 11.67 37.83
N GLY A 461 34.24 10.61 38.58
CA GLY A 461 34.51 9.21 38.19
C GLY A 461 33.84 8.81 36.86
N GLY A 462 33.72 7.52 36.57
CA GLY A 462 33.05 7.05 35.34
C GLY A 462 31.55 7.40 35.20
N LEU A 463 30.94 7.99 36.24
CA LEU A 463 29.50 8.25 36.33
C LEU A 463 28.96 9.22 35.25
N PRO A 464 29.59 10.38 34.94
CA PRO A 464 29.09 11.28 33.90
C PRO A 464 29.13 10.65 32.50
N ALA A 465 30.14 9.83 32.21
CA ALA A 465 30.20 9.08 30.95
C ALA A 465 29.02 8.11 30.81
N LEU A 466 28.71 7.37 31.90
CA LEU A 466 27.56 6.47 31.92
C LEU A 466 26.24 7.22 31.75
N MET A 467 26.06 8.33 32.47
CA MET A 467 24.88 9.18 32.34
C MET A 467 24.72 9.74 30.93
N LEU A 468 25.80 10.22 30.33
CA LEU A 468 25.81 10.72 28.95
C LEU A 468 25.47 9.64 27.93
N ALA A 469 25.71 8.35 28.21
CA ALA A 469 25.37 7.24 27.32
C ALA A 469 23.88 6.83 27.40
N LEU A 470 23.16 7.15 28.49
CA LEU A 470 21.76 6.73 28.69
C LEU A 470 20.82 7.16 27.56
N PRO A 471 20.89 8.40 27.01
CA PRO A 471 20.02 8.78 25.90
C PRO A 471 20.25 7.98 24.63
N ALA A 472 21.48 7.54 24.35
CA ALA A 472 21.76 6.65 23.21
C ALA A 472 21.12 5.27 23.41
N VAL A 473 21.18 4.72 24.63
CA VAL A 473 20.49 3.46 24.98
C VAL A 473 18.97 3.62 24.83
N ALA A 474 18.40 4.70 25.39
CA ALA A 474 16.98 5.00 25.27
C ALA A 474 16.55 5.20 23.81
N ALA A 475 17.34 5.90 23.00
CA ALA A 475 17.08 6.10 21.58
C ALA A 475 17.09 4.79 20.79
N SER A 476 18.02 3.88 21.10
CA SER A 476 18.08 2.54 20.53
C SER A 476 16.83 1.73 20.90
N TRP A 477 16.48 1.72 22.19
CA TRP A 477 15.32 0.99 22.71
C TRP A 477 13.99 1.49 22.13
N PHE A 478 13.73 2.79 22.22
CA PHE A 478 12.51 3.40 21.68
C PHE A 478 12.47 3.35 20.16
N GLY A 479 13.62 3.39 19.51
CA GLY A 479 13.72 3.24 18.07
C GLY A 479 13.32 1.83 17.61
N MET A 480 13.82 0.78 18.25
CA MET A 480 13.58 -0.59 17.78
C MET A 480 12.20 -1.14 18.14
N SER A 481 11.57 -0.62 19.20
CA SER A 481 10.31 -1.14 19.73
C SER A 481 9.05 -0.52 19.11
N SER A 482 9.12 0.66 18.47
CA SER A 482 7.88 1.38 18.11
C SER A 482 7.10 0.85 16.90
N ASP A 483 7.74 0.09 16.01
CA ASP A 483 7.24 -0.11 14.63
C ASP A 483 7.17 -1.56 14.16
N LYS A 484 7.41 -2.56 15.03
CA LYS A 484 7.54 -3.95 14.55
C LYS A 484 6.22 -4.63 14.16
N GLU A 485 5.11 -4.20 14.78
CA GLU A 485 3.82 -4.90 14.69
C GLU A 485 2.90 -4.29 13.63
N ALA A 486 2.76 -2.96 13.57
CA ALA A 486 1.80 -2.29 12.69
C ALA A 486 2.30 -2.04 11.25
N LEU A 487 1.47 -2.31 10.23
CA LEU A 487 1.76 -1.92 8.83
C LEU A 487 1.98 -0.42 8.64
N VAL A 488 1.35 0.41 9.48
CA VAL A 488 1.48 1.87 9.38
C VAL A 488 2.50 2.37 10.39
N GLY A 489 3.65 2.83 9.89
CA GLY A 489 4.82 3.10 10.71
C GLY A 489 4.70 4.35 11.58
N GLY A 490 5.68 4.53 12.45
CA GLY A 490 5.80 5.67 13.34
C GLY A 490 6.27 6.95 12.66
N SER A 491 6.46 7.99 13.47
CA SER A 491 6.86 9.30 12.97
C SER A 491 8.33 9.33 12.51
N LEU A 492 8.56 9.60 11.21
CA LEU A 492 9.91 9.80 10.65
C LEU A 492 10.73 10.83 11.44
N LEU A 493 10.07 11.92 11.85
CA LEU A 493 10.69 12.98 12.64
C LEU A 493 11.09 12.51 14.04
N ALA A 494 10.33 11.58 14.64
CA ALA A 494 10.71 11.03 15.95
C ALA A 494 11.96 10.16 15.81
N ARG A 495 12.02 9.33 14.76
CA ARG A 495 13.19 8.51 14.43
C ARG A 495 14.45 9.34 14.22
N LEU A 496 14.37 10.42 13.44
CA LEU A 496 15.50 11.33 13.23
C LEU A 496 15.93 12.01 14.53
N SER A 497 14.98 12.49 15.34
CA SER A 497 15.27 13.09 16.65
C SER A 497 15.98 12.12 17.60
N LEU A 498 15.54 10.85 17.64
CA LEU A 498 16.20 9.81 18.44
C LEU A 498 17.62 9.53 17.94
N ILE A 499 17.84 9.47 16.62
CA ILE A 499 19.18 9.29 16.03
C ILE A 499 20.09 10.47 16.41
N VAL A 500 19.62 11.71 16.25
CA VAL A 500 20.40 12.91 16.62
C VAL A 500 20.73 12.90 18.11
N SER A 501 19.75 12.59 18.96
CA SER A 501 19.95 12.51 20.41
C SER A 501 20.97 11.44 20.80
N GLY A 502 20.93 10.28 20.13
CA GLY A 502 21.90 9.20 20.32
C GLY A 502 23.31 9.57 19.84
N VAL A 503 23.44 10.22 18.67
CA VAL A 503 24.74 10.68 18.14
C VAL A 503 25.35 11.74 19.05
N VAL A 504 24.58 12.75 19.49
CA VAL A 504 25.05 13.79 20.41
C VAL A 504 25.49 13.18 21.74
N SER A 505 24.74 12.21 22.26
CA SER A 505 25.07 11.44 23.47
C SER A 505 26.41 10.71 23.31
N VAL A 506 26.62 9.97 22.22
CA VAL A 506 27.89 9.26 21.94
C VAL A 506 29.07 10.23 21.79
N LEU A 507 28.88 11.34 21.05
CA LEU A 507 29.91 12.37 20.90
C LEU A 507 30.25 13.01 22.25
N GLY A 508 29.26 13.24 23.10
CA GLY A 508 29.46 13.73 24.47
C GLY A 508 30.32 12.78 25.31
N VAL A 509 30.09 11.46 25.23
CA VAL A 509 30.93 10.46 25.90
C VAL A 509 32.37 10.49 25.36
N ILE A 510 32.55 10.55 24.03
CA ILE A 510 33.89 10.61 23.42
C ILE A 510 34.63 11.89 23.86
N LEU A 511 33.95 13.04 23.83
CA LEU A 511 34.53 14.31 24.30
C LEU A 511 34.90 14.24 25.78
N TYR A 512 34.05 13.63 26.61
CA TYR A 512 34.35 13.44 28.03
C TYR A 512 35.61 12.57 28.24
N LEU A 513 35.70 11.43 27.56
CA LEU A 513 36.82 10.49 27.72
C LEU A 513 38.14 11.01 27.12
N THR A 514 38.06 11.95 26.18
CA THR A 514 39.24 12.54 25.52
C THR A 514 39.62 13.91 26.08
N ALA A 515 38.84 14.45 27.02
CA ALA A 515 39.13 15.70 27.68
C ALA A 515 40.47 15.58 28.45
N PRO A 516 41.42 16.51 28.27
CA PRO A 516 42.68 16.47 28.99
C PRO A 516 42.42 16.62 30.49
N ALA A 517 43.11 15.82 31.31
CA ALA A 517 42.96 15.82 32.76
C ALA A 517 43.42 17.12 33.45
N SER A 518 44.08 18.03 32.71
CA SER A 518 44.54 19.32 33.21
C SER A 518 44.17 20.43 32.23
N PRO A 519 43.39 21.45 32.65
CA PRO A 519 43.10 22.60 31.81
C PRO A 519 44.38 23.38 31.57
N GLN A 520 44.89 23.38 30.34
CA GLN A 520 46.03 24.24 29.97
C GLN A 520 45.60 25.70 30.12
N ALA A 521 46.19 26.38 31.10
CA ALA A 521 45.82 27.70 31.61
C ALA A 521 46.16 28.88 30.67
N GLY A 522 46.18 28.69 29.35
CA GLY A 522 46.74 29.66 28.40
C GLY A 522 45.81 30.04 27.26
N SER A 523 44.82 30.91 27.50
CA SER A 523 44.26 31.80 26.46
C SER A 523 43.40 32.89 27.10
N ILE A 524 43.83 34.15 26.95
CA ILE A 524 43.28 35.37 27.58
C ILE A 524 42.11 35.98 26.77
N ALA A 525 41.67 35.34 25.69
CA ALA A 525 40.48 35.79 24.97
C ALA A 525 39.23 35.47 25.80
N ARG A 526 38.42 36.47 26.16
CA ARG A 526 37.15 36.31 26.89
C ARG A 526 36.34 35.16 26.28
N PRO A 527 36.26 33.99 26.93
CA PRO A 527 35.62 32.83 26.33
C PRO A 527 34.13 33.11 26.24
N LEU A 528 33.56 32.84 25.07
CA LEU A 528 32.12 32.95 24.85
C LEU A 528 31.46 31.88 25.73
N THR A 529 30.76 32.31 26.78
CA THR A 529 30.09 31.39 27.71
C THR A 529 28.66 31.14 27.27
N PHE A 530 28.26 29.87 27.22
CA PHE A 530 26.87 29.48 26.98
C PHE A 530 26.43 28.54 28.10
N VAL A 531 25.52 28.99 28.97
CA VAL A 531 25.05 28.21 30.14
C VAL A 531 26.21 27.76 31.05
N GLY A 532 27.22 28.63 31.23
CA GLY A 532 28.42 28.31 32.03
C GLY A 532 29.47 27.44 31.33
N ILE A 533 29.20 26.97 30.11
CA ILE A 533 30.13 26.19 29.30
C ILE A 533 31.11 27.13 28.59
N THR A 534 32.41 26.91 28.75
CA THR A 534 33.47 27.69 28.08
C THR A 534 34.11 26.98 26.87
N ASP A 535 34.05 25.64 26.81
CA ASP A 535 34.55 24.85 25.69
C ASP A 535 33.55 24.86 24.52
N TRP A 536 33.98 25.40 23.38
CA TRP A 536 33.15 25.52 22.17
C TRP A 536 32.59 24.19 21.67
N ARG A 537 33.26 23.06 21.93
CA ARG A 537 32.81 21.72 21.51
C ARG A 537 31.56 21.31 22.29
N TRP A 538 31.57 21.55 23.60
CA TRP A 538 30.42 21.33 24.48
C TRP A 538 29.29 22.32 24.18
N ILE A 539 29.62 23.58 23.89
CA ILE A 539 28.64 24.58 23.42
C ILE A 539 27.94 24.07 22.16
N ALA A 540 28.70 23.58 21.17
CA ALA A 540 28.14 23.06 19.92
C ALA A 540 27.19 21.86 20.15
N LEU A 541 27.57 20.87 20.97
CA LEU A 541 26.69 19.75 21.31
C LEU A 541 25.43 20.20 22.07
N CYS A 542 25.57 21.17 22.98
CA CYS A 542 24.45 21.74 23.73
C CYS A 542 23.48 22.48 22.81
N VAL A 543 23.98 23.27 21.85
CA VAL A 543 23.16 23.97 20.85
C VAL A 543 22.44 22.97 19.93
N ILE A 544 23.13 21.95 19.42
CA ILE A 544 22.52 20.92 18.55
C ILE A 544 21.40 20.18 19.29
N SER A 545 21.64 19.75 20.54
CA SER A 545 20.63 19.07 21.35
C SER A 545 19.44 19.97 21.70
N ALA A 546 19.70 21.22 22.08
CA ALA A 546 18.65 22.21 22.36
C ALA A 546 17.78 22.51 21.12
N VAL A 547 18.39 22.70 19.94
CA VAL A 547 17.65 22.90 18.69
C VAL A 547 16.79 21.66 18.37
N ASN A 548 17.34 20.46 18.53
CA ASN A 548 16.59 19.23 18.33
C ASN A 548 15.38 19.13 19.30
N LEU A 549 15.60 19.44 20.59
CA LEU A 549 14.55 19.48 21.62
C LEU A 549 13.44 20.49 21.28
N ILE A 550 13.81 21.73 20.96
CA ILE A 550 12.85 22.80 20.61
C ILE A 550 12.01 22.36 19.40
N TYR A 551 12.67 21.85 18.36
CA TYR A 551 12.00 21.44 17.14
C TYR A 551 11.05 20.25 17.35
N VAL A 552 11.50 19.18 18.01
CA VAL A 552 10.65 18.01 18.26
C VAL A 552 9.48 18.34 19.19
N SER A 553 9.71 19.16 20.22
CA SER A 553 8.68 19.61 21.16
C SER A 553 7.63 20.49 20.49
N TYR A 554 8.05 21.45 19.65
CA TYR A 554 7.13 22.26 18.85
C TYR A 554 6.25 21.39 17.95
N ARG A 555 6.86 20.46 17.21
CA ARG A 555 6.13 19.55 16.31
C ARG A 555 5.26 18.54 17.06
N PHE A 556 5.60 18.22 18.30
CA PHE A 556 4.79 17.43 19.20
C PHE A 556 3.55 18.24 19.67
N SER A 557 3.74 19.45 20.19
CA SER A 557 2.66 20.33 20.65
C SER A 557 1.65 20.65 19.55
N LEU A 558 2.11 20.99 18.33
CA LEU A 558 1.22 21.19 17.18
C LEU A 558 0.38 19.94 16.88
N LYS A 559 0.97 18.76 17.01
CA LYS A 559 0.28 17.50 16.72
C LYS A 559 -0.74 17.15 17.79
N LEU A 560 -0.41 17.41 19.06
CA LEU A 560 -1.31 17.29 20.19
C LEU A 560 -2.51 18.24 20.05
N ALA A 561 -2.26 19.52 19.76
CA ALA A 561 -3.30 20.51 19.52
C ALA A 561 -4.22 20.10 18.35
N HIS A 562 -3.65 19.66 17.23
CA HIS A 562 -4.44 19.20 16.08
C HIS A 562 -5.25 17.92 16.38
N TYR A 563 -4.71 16.97 17.15
CA TYR A 563 -5.46 15.79 17.56
C TYR A 563 -6.63 16.15 18.48
N ASN A 564 -6.40 17.03 19.44
CA ASN A 564 -7.43 17.54 20.34
C ASN A 564 -8.53 18.31 19.58
N ASP A 565 -8.16 19.09 18.55
CA ASP A 565 -9.13 19.71 17.64
C ASP A 565 -10.01 18.66 16.95
N LEU A 566 -9.41 17.59 16.41
CA LEU A 566 -10.17 16.54 15.73
C LEU A 566 -11.17 15.85 16.66
N ILE A 567 -10.78 15.53 17.90
CA ILE A 567 -11.68 14.89 18.88
C ILE A 567 -12.88 15.79 19.22
N LYS A 568 -12.68 17.11 19.28
CA LYS A 568 -13.72 18.08 19.65
C LYS A 568 -14.77 18.33 18.55
N ARG A 569 -14.57 17.83 17.33
CA ARG A 569 -15.51 18.07 16.21
C ARG A 569 -16.81 17.29 16.40
N ASN A 570 -17.96 17.96 16.36
CA ASN A 570 -19.29 17.35 16.50
C ASN A 570 -19.64 16.30 15.43
N ASP A 571 -20.55 15.38 15.76
CA ASP A 571 -21.08 14.37 14.83
C ASP A 571 -22.04 14.90 13.76
N LEU A 572 -21.50 15.61 12.77
CA LEU A 572 -22.26 16.02 11.57
C LEU A 572 -22.48 14.89 10.55
N GLY A 573 -22.22 13.62 10.91
CA GLY A 573 -22.40 12.47 10.03
C GLY A 573 -21.37 12.36 8.90
N ALA A 574 -21.70 11.57 7.88
CA ALA A 574 -20.91 11.45 6.66
C ALA A 574 -21.12 12.69 5.78
N GLY A 575 -20.04 13.41 5.50
CA GLY A 575 -20.07 14.60 4.65
C GLY A 575 -19.57 14.31 3.25
N GLU A 576 -19.94 15.17 2.32
CA GLU A 576 -19.46 15.16 0.92
C GLU A 576 -18.08 15.83 0.78
N LEU A 577 -17.62 16.45 1.86
CA LEU A 577 -16.41 17.25 1.91
C LEU A 577 -15.18 16.34 1.93
N ALA A 578 -14.69 16.02 0.75
CA ALA A 578 -13.32 15.55 0.58
C ALA A 578 -12.30 16.66 0.91
N TYR A 579 -12.70 17.94 0.99
CA TYR A 579 -11.76 19.06 0.83
C TYR A 579 -11.93 20.34 1.67
N GLN A 580 -12.55 20.30 2.86
CA GLN A 580 -12.41 21.41 3.83
C GLN A 580 -11.74 20.95 5.13
#